data_AF-A0A655CP84-F1
#
_entry.id   AF-A0A655CP84-F1
#
_cell.length_a   1.000
_cell.length_b   1.000
_cell.length_c   1.000
_cell.angle_alpha   90.00
_cell.angle_beta   90.00
_cell.angle_gamma   90.00
#
_symmetry.space_group_name_H-M   'P 1'
#
loop_
_entity.id
_entity.type
_entity.pdbx_description
1 polymer ?
#
loop_
_entity_poly.entity_id
_entity_poly.type
_entity_poly.pdbx_seq_one_letter_code
_entity_poly.pdbx_strand_id
1 'polypeptide(L)'
;MLFPQYHLEAGTFAIAGMGALMAASVRAPLTGIVLVLEMTDNYQLILPMIITCLGATLLAQFLGGKPLYSTILARTLAKQDAEQAAKNQNAPAGENT
;
A
#
# COMPACT_ATOMS: atom_id res chain seq x y z
N MET A 1 -6.55 31.17 6.09
CA MET A 1 -6.28 29.81 6.61
C MET A 1 -7.20 29.56 7.79
N LEU A 2 -7.74 28.33 7.94
CA LEU A 2 -8.78 28.01 8.94
C LEU A 2 -8.29 28.12 10.39
N PHE A 3 -6.97 28.03 10.62
CA PHE A 3 -6.35 27.99 11.94
C PHE A 3 -5.13 28.91 12.04
N PRO A 4 -5.33 30.25 12.11
CA PRO A 4 -4.24 31.23 12.05
C PRO A 4 -3.28 31.19 13.27
N GLN A 5 -3.74 30.69 14.42
CA GLN A 5 -2.95 30.67 15.66
C GLN A 5 -1.78 29.66 15.66
N TYR A 6 -1.84 28.63 14.80
CA TYR A 6 -0.88 27.52 14.82
C TYR A 6 0.31 27.70 13.86
N HIS A 7 0.42 28.85 13.16
CA HIS A 7 1.51 29.14 12.20
C HIS A 7 1.83 27.94 11.28
N LEU A 8 0.77 27.33 10.73
CA LEU A 8 0.89 26.09 9.96
C LEU A 8 1.53 26.33 8.60
N GLU A 9 2.49 25.48 8.26
CA GLU A 9 3.08 25.43 6.93
C GLU A 9 2.46 24.29 6.12
N ALA A 10 2.01 24.57 4.89
CA ALA A 10 1.42 23.55 4.01
C ALA A 10 2.39 22.41 3.69
N GLY A 11 3.70 22.70 3.63
CA GLY A 11 4.75 21.72 3.37
C GLY A 11 4.76 20.56 4.37
N THR A 12 4.46 20.82 5.64
CA THR A 12 4.37 19.77 6.67
C THR A 12 3.31 18.72 6.34
N PHE A 13 2.14 19.15 5.87
CA PHE A 13 1.06 18.24 5.50
C PHE A 13 1.34 17.52 4.18
N ALA A 14 2.03 18.18 3.24
CA ALA A 14 2.47 17.53 2.01
C ALA A 14 3.41 16.36 2.32
N ILE A 15 4.43 16.58 3.16
CA ILE A 15 5.38 15.53 3.59
C ILE A 15 4.64 14.40 4.32
N ALA A 16 3.73 14.72 5.25
CA ALA A 16 2.93 13.71 5.94
C ALA A 16 2.05 12.88 4.97
N GLY A 17 1.49 13.52 3.93
CA GLY A 17 0.69 12.86 2.90
C GLY A 17 1.49 11.93 1.99
N MET A 18 2.76 12.23 1.71
CA MET A 18 3.63 11.40 0.85
C MET A 18 3.70 9.95 1.36
N GLY A 19 3.95 9.77 2.66
CA GLY A 19 4.03 8.44 3.28
C GLY A 19 2.67 7.79 3.49
N ALA A 20 1.63 8.61 3.73
CA ALA A 20 0.29 8.13 4.05
C ALA A 20 -0.36 7.31 2.93
N LEU A 21 -0.18 7.71 1.66
CA LEU A 21 -0.73 6.96 0.53
C LEU A 21 -0.07 5.58 0.40
N MET A 22 1.25 5.51 0.58
CA MET A 22 2.00 4.25 0.56
C MET A 22 1.58 3.35 1.72
N ALA A 23 1.47 3.90 2.93
CA ALA A 23 0.99 3.19 4.11
C ALA A 23 -0.42 2.62 3.90
N ALA A 24 -1.34 3.41 3.34
CA ALA A 24 -2.70 2.97 3.05
C ALA A 24 -2.78 1.95 1.90
N SER A 25 -2.04 2.12 0.82
CA SER A 25 -2.18 1.22 -0.34
C SER A 25 -1.47 -0.12 -0.10
N VAL A 26 -0.28 -0.08 0.48
CA VAL A 26 0.62 -1.24 0.57
C VAL A 26 0.55 -1.94 1.93
N ARG A 27 0.09 -1.25 2.99
CA ARG A 27 0.12 -1.73 4.39
C ARG A 27 1.51 -1.90 4.98
N ALA A 28 2.44 -1.03 4.58
CA ALA A 28 3.79 -0.96 5.13
C ALA A 28 4.06 0.44 5.73
N PRO A 29 3.39 0.82 6.84
CA PRO A 29 3.47 2.18 7.39
C PRO A 29 4.88 2.57 7.82
N LEU A 30 5.63 1.68 8.47
CA LEU A 30 7.01 1.95 8.89
C LEU A 30 7.93 2.21 7.68
N THR A 31 7.81 1.40 6.62
CA THR A 31 8.57 1.58 5.38
C THR A 31 8.27 2.93 4.73
N GLY A 32 6.99 3.33 4.67
CA GLY A 32 6.59 4.63 4.14
C GLY A 32 7.15 5.81 4.95
N ILE A 33 7.14 5.71 6.28
CA ILE A 33 7.68 6.74 7.17
C ILE A 33 9.20 6.88 6.98
N VAL A 34 9.94 5.76 7.03
CA VAL A 34 11.40 5.78 6.86
C VAL A 34 11.79 6.30 5.48
N LEU A 35 11.10 5.88 4.43
CA LEU A 35 11.38 6.36 3.06
C LEU A 35 11.20 7.88 2.94
N VAL A 36 10.13 8.43 3.49
CA VAL A 36 9.90 9.89 3.46
C VAL A 36 10.90 10.63 4.33
N LEU A 37 11.25 10.10 5.50
CA LEU A 37 12.30 10.67 6.36
C LEU A 37 13.62 10.77 5.61
N GLU A 38 14.08 9.68 5.00
CA GLU A 38 15.34 9.64 4.26
C GLU A 38 15.33 10.58 3.05
N MET A 39 14.21 10.69 2.32
CA MET A 39 14.12 11.55 1.14
C MET A 39 14.00 13.04 1.46
N THR A 40 13.48 13.39 2.64
CA THR A 40 13.22 14.80 3.03
C THR A 40 14.20 15.33 4.07
N ASP A 41 14.97 14.45 4.72
CA ASP A 41 15.90 14.75 5.82
C ASP A 41 15.26 15.55 6.98
N ASN A 42 13.92 15.44 7.14
CA ASN A 42 13.16 16.23 8.10
C ASN A 42 12.61 15.37 9.25
N TYR A 43 13.47 15.09 10.23
CA TYR A 43 13.15 14.30 11.41
C TYR A 43 12.18 14.98 12.39
N GLN A 44 12.04 16.30 12.34
CA GLN A 44 11.10 17.03 13.21
C GLN A 44 9.64 16.65 12.93
N LEU A 45 9.36 16.16 11.72
CA LEU A 45 8.02 15.76 11.29
C LEU A 45 7.71 14.28 11.55
N ILE A 46 8.55 13.55 12.29
CA ILE A 46 8.36 12.11 12.52
C ILE A 46 7.02 11.80 13.22
N LEU A 47 6.65 12.58 14.23
CA LEU A 47 5.38 12.39 14.96
C LEU A 47 4.15 12.60 14.06
N PRO A 48 3.99 13.74 13.35
CA PRO A 48 2.87 13.92 12.44
C PRO A 48 2.84 12.88 11.31
N MET A 49 4.01 12.42 10.83
CA MET A 49 4.08 11.34 9.84
C MET A 49 3.56 10.00 10.39
N ILE A 50 3.96 9.62 11.61
CA ILE A 50 3.47 8.39 12.26
C ILE A 50 1.95 8.45 12.40
N ILE A 51 1.41 9.55 12.94
CA ILE A 51 -0.04 9.72 13.15
C ILE A 51 -0.78 9.61 11.81
N THR A 52 -0.28 10.27 10.78
CA THR A 52 -0.93 10.28 9.46
C THR A 52 -0.86 8.90 8.79
N CYS A 53 0.30 8.25 8.79
CA CYS A 53 0.48 6.92 8.18
C CYS A 53 -0.31 5.83 8.90
N LEU A 54 -0.33 5.84 10.24
CA LEU A 54 -1.13 4.90 11.03
C LEU A 54 -2.62 5.18 10.86
N GLY A 55 -3.04 6.44 10.91
CA GLY A 55 -4.44 6.83 10.67
C GLY A 55 -4.93 6.37 9.29
N ALA A 56 -4.14 6.60 8.25
CA ALA A 56 -4.45 6.14 6.89
C ALA A 56 -4.51 4.60 6.79
N THR A 57 -3.59 3.90 7.46
CA THR A 57 -3.55 2.43 7.50
C THR A 57 -4.76 1.85 8.23
N LEU A 58 -5.13 2.42 9.38
CA LEU A 58 -6.29 1.99 10.17
C LEU A 58 -7.60 2.25 9.44
N LEU A 59 -7.79 3.46 8.90
CA LEU A 59 -9.00 3.81 8.16
C LEU A 59 -9.21 2.89 6.97
N ALA A 60 -8.17 2.66 6.17
CA ALA A 60 -8.33 1.81 5.02
C ALA A 60 -8.47 0.32 5.42
N GLN A 61 -8.03 -0.13 6.60
CA GLN A 61 -8.40 -1.45 7.14
C GLN A 61 -9.86 -1.51 7.55
N PHE A 62 -10.37 -0.50 8.26
CA PHE A 62 -11.78 -0.43 8.66
C PHE A 62 -12.73 -0.34 7.47
N LEU A 63 -12.31 0.27 6.37
CA LEU A 63 -13.06 0.29 5.10
C LEU A 63 -12.91 -1.02 4.28
N GLY A 64 -12.26 -2.05 4.82
CA GLY A 64 -12.12 -3.36 4.16
C GLY A 64 -11.06 -3.43 3.04
N GLY A 65 -10.17 -2.43 2.95
CA GLY A 65 -9.12 -2.38 1.96
C GLY A 65 -8.02 -3.42 2.20
N LYS A 66 -7.71 -4.22 1.18
CA LYS A 66 -6.65 -5.24 1.22
C LYS A 66 -5.30 -4.65 0.77
N PRO A 67 -4.15 -5.17 1.27
CA PRO A 67 -2.85 -4.74 0.77
C PRO A 67 -2.75 -4.93 -0.74
N LEU A 68 -2.27 -3.91 -1.45
CA LEU A 68 -2.19 -3.88 -2.91
C LEU A 68 -1.37 -5.06 -3.45
N TYR A 69 -0.17 -5.28 -2.92
CA TYR A 69 0.70 -6.35 -3.39
C TYR A 69 0.12 -7.75 -3.12
N SER A 70 -0.51 -7.97 -1.97
CA SER A 70 -1.21 -9.24 -1.69
C SER A 70 -2.37 -9.47 -2.67
N THR A 71 -3.08 -8.40 -3.04
CA THR A 71 -4.20 -8.48 -4.00
C THR A 71 -3.71 -8.78 -5.41
N ILE A 72 -2.63 -8.15 -5.85
CA ILE A 72 -2.00 -8.44 -7.14
C ILE A 72 -1.52 -9.88 -7.17
N LEU A 73 -0.80 -10.32 -6.13
CA LEU A 73 -0.31 -11.69 -6.01
C LEU A 73 -1.45 -12.72 -6.09
N ALA A 74 -2.52 -12.53 -5.32
CA ALA A 74 -3.67 -13.43 -5.35
C ALA A 74 -4.32 -13.51 -6.74
N ARG A 75 -4.41 -12.38 -7.46
CA ARG A 75 -4.95 -12.35 -8.83
C ARG A 75 -4.03 -13.06 -9.82
N THR A 76 -2.71 -12.93 -9.68
CA THR A 76 -1.75 -13.61 -10.55
C THR A 76 -1.80 -15.12 -10.37
N LEU A 77 -1.81 -15.61 -9.13
CA LEU A 77 -1.92 -17.04 -8.84
C LEU A 77 -3.23 -17.64 -9.37
N ALA A 78 -4.36 -16.97 -9.14
CA ALA A 78 -5.65 -17.44 -9.65
C ALA A 78 -5.71 -17.55 -11.18
N LYS A 79 -5.02 -16.65 -11.90
CA LYS A 79 -4.89 -16.74 -13.37
C LYS A 79 -4.04 -17.93 -13.79
N GLN A 80 -2.92 -18.17 -13.11
CA GLN A 80 -2.04 -19.31 -13.39
C GLN A 80 -2.76 -20.65 -13.18
N ASP A 81 -3.53 -20.78 -12.11
CA ASP A 81 -4.31 -22.00 -11.83
C ASP A 81 -5.35 -22.27 -12.92
N ALA A 82 -6.03 -21.23 -13.41
CA ALA A 82 -7.01 -21.33 -14.48
C ALA A 82 -6.37 -21.74 -15.82
N GLU A 83 -5.21 -21.16 -16.16
CA GLU A 83 -4.44 -21.51 -17.35
C GLU A 83 -3.95 -22.97 -17.31
N GLN A 84 -3.46 -23.42 -16.14
CA GLN A 84 -3.00 -24.79 -15.96
C GLN A 84 -4.17 -25.80 -16.05
N ALA A 85 -5.33 -25.48 -15.49
CA ALA A 85 -6.52 -26.32 -15.59
C ALA A 85 -6.98 -26.47 -17.06
N ALA A 86 -6.98 -25.38 -17.84
CA ALA A 86 -7.32 -25.41 -19.26
C ALA A 86 -6.31 -26.25 -20.07
N LYS A 87 -5.01 -26.13 -19.76
CA LYS A 87 -3.95 -26.92 -20.41
C LYS A 87 -4.08 -28.42 -20.12
N ASN A 88 -4.42 -28.78 -18.88
CA ASN A 88 -4.61 -30.18 -18.47
C ASN A 88 -5.86 -30.81 -19.12
N GLN A 89 -6.90 -30.02 -19.40
CA GLN A 89 -8.10 -30.50 -20.08
C GLN A 89 -7.90 -30.70 -21.60
N ASN A 90 -7.00 -29.92 -22.21
CA ASN A 90 -6.68 -30.01 -23.64
C ASN A 90 -5.51 -30.98 -23.96
N ALA A 91 -4.98 -31.70 -22.96
CA ALA A 91 -4.00 -32.76 -23.22
C ALA A 91 -4.70 -33.94 -23.90
N PRO A 92 -4.21 -34.43 -25.07
CA PRO A 92 -4.89 -35.49 -25.81
C PRO A 92 -4.97 -36.77 -24.97
N ALA A 93 -6.21 -37.22 -24.72
CA ALA A 93 -6.48 -38.53 -24.15
C ALA A 93 -6.20 -39.60 -25.20
N GLY A 94 -4.98 -40.14 -25.21
CA GLY A 94 -4.65 -41.36 -25.96
C GLY A 94 -3.41 -41.22 -26.82
N GLU A 95 -2.25 -41.57 -26.26
CA GLU A 95 -1.11 -42.06 -27.04
C GLU A 95 -0.41 -43.16 -26.24
N ASN A 96 -1.16 -44.24 -26.02
CA ASN A 96 -0.66 -45.49 -25.45
C ASN A 96 -1.62 -46.62 -25.83
N THR A 97 -1.61 -46.95 -27.12
CA THR A 97 -1.92 -48.28 -27.68
C THR A 97 -0.83 -48.63 -28.67
#